data_AF-A0A6V7JXP1-F1
#
_entry.id   AF-A0A6V7JXP1-F1
#
_cell.length_a   1.000
_cell.length_b   1.000
_cell.length_c   1.000
_cell.angle_alpha   90.00
_cell.angle_beta   90.00
_cell.angle_gamma   90.00
#
_symmetry.space_group_name_H-M   'P 1'
#
loop_
_entity.id
_entity.type
_entity.pdbx_description
1 polymer ?
#
loop_
_entity_poly.entity_id
_entity_poly.type
_entity_poly.pdbx_seq_one_letter_code
_entity_poly.pdbx_strand_id
1 'polypeptide(L)'
;THERERTEEDLFHRAFMAAWLLRVLKKSPYLPEGVKTPDLAEHALSEDELFFGGLMLHHLQLLQFNTHEISELVRPKNDKTLQKAKSNFIAGGLFCTPALLNHSCNPGIVRYFVGTTMVVRAIRTIRAGEEICDNYGPIFTTEPKAERKRKLRLKYWFECGCEACTGDWPLLEEINPKVL
;
A
#
# COMPACT_ATOMS: atom_id res chain seq x y z
N THR A 1 -4.87 11.31 2.16
CA THR A 1 -3.65 11.79 2.85
C THR A 1 -3.75 11.69 4.36
N HIS A 2 -4.96 11.71 4.94
CA HIS A 2 -5.17 11.82 6.39
C HIS A 2 -4.41 13.01 6.99
N GLU A 3 -4.40 14.12 6.26
CA GLU A 3 -3.57 15.28 6.59
C GLU A 3 -3.94 15.89 7.94
N ARG A 4 -5.22 15.84 8.32
CA ARG A 4 -5.72 16.39 9.58
C ARG A 4 -5.39 15.52 10.79
N GLU A 5 -5.15 14.23 10.58
CA GLU A 5 -4.82 13.26 11.61
C GLU A 5 -3.30 13.08 11.80
N ARG A 6 -2.48 13.67 10.94
CA ARG A 6 -1.02 13.59 11.02
C ARG A 6 -0.48 14.47 12.14
N THR A 7 0.55 13.98 12.83
CA THR A 7 1.29 14.78 13.82
C THR A 7 2.19 15.80 13.12
N GLU A 8 2.55 16.88 13.83
CA GLU A 8 3.49 17.88 13.34
C GLU A 8 4.85 17.25 12.98
N GLU A 9 5.31 16.28 13.78
CA GLU A 9 6.55 15.52 13.52
C GLU A 9 6.48 14.72 12.20
N ASP A 10 5.37 14.02 11.95
CA ASP A 10 5.17 13.26 10.71
C ASP A 10 5.10 14.20 9.50
N LEU A 11 4.39 15.32 9.61
CA LEU A 11 4.32 16.34 8.55
C LEU A 11 5.69 16.96 8.29
N PHE A 12 6.46 17.28 9.33
CA PHE A 12 7.81 17.81 9.22
C PHE A 12 8.74 16.82 8.49
N HIS A 13 8.74 15.54 8.89
CA HIS A 13 9.54 14.52 8.22
C HIS A 13 9.20 14.39 6.73
N ARG A 14 7.91 14.42 6.37
CA ARG A 14 7.49 14.35 4.95
C ARG A 14 7.84 15.61 4.18
N ALA A 15 7.67 16.79 4.78
CA ALA A 15 8.05 18.06 4.16
C ALA A 15 9.56 18.15 3.93
N PHE A 16 10.36 17.71 4.90
CA PHE A 16 11.81 17.60 4.76
C PHE A 16 12.20 16.66 3.61
N MET A 17 11.60 15.47 3.55
CA MET A 17 11.84 14.53 2.46
C MET A 17 11.39 15.07 1.10
N ALA A 18 10.25 15.75 1.02
CA ALA A 18 9.78 16.40 -0.21
C ALA A 18 10.75 17.49 -0.69
N ALA A 19 11.23 18.34 0.22
CA ALA A 19 12.22 19.37 -0.09
C ALA A 19 13.54 18.76 -0.56
N TRP A 20 13.99 17.68 0.08
CA TRP A 20 15.21 16.96 -0.33
C TRP A 20 15.06 16.33 -1.72
N LEU A 21 13.94 15.65 -1.99
CA LEU A 21 13.65 15.07 -3.30
C LEU A 21 13.54 16.14 -4.41
N LEU A 22 12.96 17.30 -4.10
CA LEU A 22 12.90 18.43 -5.01
C LEU A 22 14.31 18.93 -5.37
N ARG A 23 15.22 19.03 -4.39
CA ARG A 23 16.62 19.40 -4.64
C ARG A 23 17.33 18.37 -5.53
N VAL A 24 17.08 17.08 -5.32
CA VAL A 24 17.60 16.02 -6.20
C VAL A 24 17.06 16.20 -7.63
N LEU A 25 15.76 16.47 -7.78
CA LEU A 25 15.13 16.70 -9.08
C LEU A 25 15.71 17.92 -9.80
N LYS A 26 16.00 19.01 -9.08
CA LYS A 26 16.67 20.21 -9.62
C LYS A 26 18.06 19.93 -10.18
N LYS A 27 18.81 19.00 -9.57
CA LYS A 27 20.13 18.57 -10.06
C LYS A 27 20.02 17.65 -11.28
N SER A 28 18.84 17.14 -11.57
CA SER A 28 18.60 16.30 -12.74
C SER A 28 18.22 17.13 -14.00
N PRO A 29 18.27 16.52 -15.19
CA PRO A 29 17.75 17.12 -16.42
C PRO A 29 16.21 17.19 -16.49
N TYR A 30 15.49 16.68 -15.49
CA TYR A 30 14.02 16.60 -15.52
C TYR A 30 13.34 17.98 -15.48
N LEU A 31 13.86 18.90 -14.66
CA LEU A 31 13.38 20.28 -14.63
C LEU A 31 14.16 21.12 -15.65
N PRO A 32 13.48 21.95 -16.47
CA PRO A 32 14.15 22.91 -17.34
C PRO A 32 15.00 23.92 -16.55
N GLU A 33 16.13 24.37 -17.09
CA GLU A 33 17.02 25.33 -16.40
C GLU A 33 16.31 26.65 -16.03
N GLY A 34 15.36 27.10 -16.85
CA GLY A 34 14.56 28.30 -16.57
C GLY A 34 13.61 28.18 -15.37
N VAL A 35 13.37 26.95 -14.88
CA VAL A 35 12.51 26.68 -13.72
C VAL A 35 13.32 26.64 -12.41
N LYS A 36 14.62 26.36 -12.50
CA LYS A 36 15.49 26.10 -11.34
C LYS A 36 15.91 27.40 -10.69
N THR A 37 15.52 27.59 -9.42
CA THR A 37 16.03 28.69 -8.61
C THR A 37 17.37 28.33 -7.95
N PRO A 38 18.20 29.32 -7.58
CA PRO A 38 19.37 29.09 -6.74
C PRO A 38 19.02 28.39 -5.43
N ASP A 39 19.86 27.44 -4.99
CA ASP A 39 19.65 26.72 -3.73
C ASP A 39 20.26 27.50 -2.54
N LEU A 40 19.69 28.67 -2.27
CA LEU A 40 20.13 29.63 -1.25
C LEU A 40 18.97 29.97 -0.31
N ALA A 41 19.26 30.22 0.97
CA ALA A 41 18.22 30.44 1.99
C ALA A 41 17.36 31.68 1.71
N GLU A 42 17.96 32.68 1.06
CA GLU A 42 17.36 33.95 0.69
C GLU A 42 16.54 33.91 -0.61
N HIS A 43 16.60 32.82 -1.38
CA HIS A 43 15.85 32.67 -2.63
C HIS A 43 14.59 31.82 -2.40
N ALA A 44 13.42 32.42 -2.64
CA ALA A 44 12.16 31.69 -2.63
C ALA A 44 12.09 30.72 -3.82
N LEU A 45 11.39 29.59 -3.62
CA LEU A 45 11.07 28.66 -4.70
C LEU A 45 10.16 29.34 -5.73
N SER A 46 10.33 29.00 -7.00
CA SER A 46 9.41 29.42 -8.06
C SER A 46 8.04 28.75 -7.89
N GLU A 47 7.00 29.25 -8.57
CA GLU A 47 5.67 28.64 -8.55
C GLU A 47 5.70 27.16 -9.01
N ASP A 48 6.49 26.87 -10.04
CA ASP A 48 6.68 25.52 -10.55
C ASP A 48 7.38 24.61 -9.51
N GLU A 49 8.43 25.11 -8.85
CA GLU A 49 9.12 24.35 -7.80
C GLU A 49 8.22 24.09 -6.58
N LEU A 50 7.41 25.07 -6.20
CA LEU A 50 6.38 24.91 -5.16
C LEU A 50 5.34 23.87 -5.58
N PHE A 51 4.92 23.88 -6.83
CA PHE A 51 3.99 22.89 -7.37
C PHE A 51 4.58 21.47 -7.31
N PHE A 52 5.80 21.26 -7.81
CA PHE A 52 6.46 19.95 -7.75
C PHE A 52 6.74 19.50 -6.31
N GLY A 53 7.21 20.40 -5.45
CA GLY A 53 7.43 20.11 -4.02
C GLY A 53 6.13 19.75 -3.29
N GLY A 54 5.05 20.47 -3.59
CA GLY A 54 3.71 20.19 -3.09
C GLY A 54 3.18 18.83 -3.54
N LEU A 55 3.38 18.47 -4.81
CA LEU A 55 3.05 17.14 -5.33
C LEU A 55 3.85 16.04 -4.63
N MET A 56 5.16 16.23 -4.44
CA MET A 56 6.00 15.26 -3.72
C MET A 56 5.51 15.07 -2.29
N LEU A 57 5.23 16.16 -1.57
CA LEU A 57 4.69 16.11 -0.22
C LEU A 57 3.33 15.39 -0.18
N HIS A 58 2.44 15.71 -1.12
CA HIS A 58 1.14 15.06 -1.25
C HIS A 58 1.28 13.55 -1.45
N HIS A 59 2.15 13.13 -2.40
CA HIS A 59 2.43 11.72 -2.64
C HIS A 59 3.05 11.03 -1.42
N LEU A 60 4.02 11.64 -0.76
CA LEU A 60 4.60 11.10 0.48
C LEU A 60 3.53 10.85 1.54
N GLN A 61 2.52 11.72 1.68
CA GLN A 61 1.40 11.52 2.60
C GLN A 61 0.40 10.43 2.15
N LEU A 62 0.34 10.10 0.86
CA LEU A 62 -0.54 9.06 0.32
C LEU A 62 0.08 7.66 0.37
N LEU A 63 1.40 7.56 0.25
CA LEU A 63 2.13 6.29 0.10
C LEU A 63 1.80 5.28 1.20
N GLN A 64 1.70 5.73 2.45
CA GLN A 64 1.38 4.87 3.59
C GLN A 64 0.10 4.04 3.38
N PHE A 65 -0.89 4.62 2.69
CA PHE A 65 -2.23 4.04 2.57
C PHE A 65 -2.49 3.36 1.23
N ASN A 66 -1.78 3.79 0.17
CA ASN A 66 -2.11 3.43 -1.21
C ASN A 66 -1.00 2.63 -1.93
N THR A 67 0.09 2.31 -1.24
CA THR A 67 1.18 1.51 -1.84
C THR A 67 0.89 0.03 -1.72
N HIS A 68 1.08 -0.70 -2.82
CA HIS A 68 0.98 -2.16 -2.85
C HIS A 68 2.37 -2.78 -2.81
N GLU A 69 2.48 -3.88 -2.07
CA GLU A 69 3.64 -4.75 -2.15
C GLU A 69 3.72 -5.39 -3.55
N ILE A 70 4.89 -5.30 -4.17
CA ILE A 70 5.28 -6.05 -5.36
C ILE A 70 6.08 -7.26 -4.89
N SER A 71 5.55 -8.44 -5.18
CA SER A 71 6.16 -9.70 -4.77
C SER A 71 6.24 -10.71 -5.92
N GLU A 72 7.24 -11.57 -5.84
CA GLU A 72 7.41 -12.71 -6.74
C GLU A 72 7.23 -14.02 -5.98
N LEU A 73 6.44 -14.94 -6.54
CA LEU A 73 6.29 -16.28 -6.01
C LEU A 73 7.44 -17.16 -6.49
N VAL A 74 8.39 -17.43 -5.61
CA VAL A 74 9.57 -18.23 -5.91
C VAL A 74 9.36 -19.68 -5.48
N ARG A 75 9.43 -20.61 -6.45
CA ARG A 75 9.40 -22.05 -6.20
C ARG A 75 10.83 -22.62 -6.15
N PRO A 76 11.18 -23.46 -5.16
CA PRO A 76 12.46 -24.16 -5.14
C PRO A 76 12.67 -25.01 -6.40
N LYS A 77 13.88 -25.02 -6.97
CA LYS A 77 14.20 -25.69 -8.25
C LYS A 77 13.78 -27.17 -8.33
N ASN A 78 13.82 -27.88 -7.20
CA ASN A 78 13.54 -29.32 -7.14
C ASN A 78 12.12 -29.65 -6.65
N ASP A 79 11.28 -28.64 -6.38
CA ASP A 79 9.90 -28.87 -5.98
C ASP A 79 8.99 -28.83 -7.22
N LYS A 80 8.19 -29.88 -7.41
CA LYS A 80 7.20 -29.95 -8.49
C LYS A 80 5.87 -29.29 -8.10
N THR A 81 5.70 -28.95 -6.83
CA THR A 81 4.48 -28.38 -6.26
C THR A 81 4.71 -26.94 -5.79
N LEU A 82 3.63 -26.23 -5.44
CA LEU A 82 3.71 -24.91 -4.84
C LEU A 82 3.80 -24.95 -3.30
N GLN A 83 3.84 -26.13 -2.68
CA GLN A 83 3.79 -26.26 -1.21
C GLN A 83 4.95 -25.56 -0.50
N LYS A 84 6.13 -25.52 -1.14
CA LYS A 84 7.32 -24.83 -0.62
C LYS A 84 7.60 -23.50 -1.32
N ALA A 85 6.67 -23.03 -2.15
CA ALA A 85 6.83 -21.73 -2.79
C ALA A 85 6.74 -20.62 -1.74
N LYS A 86 7.53 -19.57 -1.90
CA LYS A 86 7.55 -18.41 -1.01
C LYS A 86 7.28 -17.15 -1.80
N SER A 87 6.47 -16.27 -1.23
CA SER A 87 6.32 -14.90 -1.73
C SER A 87 7.52 -14.09 -1.25
N ASN A 88 8.33 -13.59 -2.18
CA ASN A 88 9.46 -12.72 -1.87
C ASN A 88 9.08 -11.27 -2.17
N PHE A 89 9.26 -10.40 -1.18
CA PHE A 89 9.14 -8.95 -1.37
C PHE A 89 10.23 -8.46 -2.34
N ILE A 90 9.81 -7.71 -3.36
CA ILE A 90 10.73 -7.09 -4.34
C ILE A 90 10.74 -5.58 -4.15
N ALA A 91 9.57 -4.95 -4.09
CA ALA A 91 9.43 -3.49 -4.01
C ALA A 91 8.05 -3.07 -3.50
N GLY A 92 7.87 -1.76 -3.26
CA GLY A 92 6.55 -1.13 -3.17
C GLY A 92 6.22 -0.39 -4.47
N GLY A 93 4.96 -0.41 -4.88
CA GLY A 93 4.50 0.30 -6.08
C GLY A 93 3.17 1.00 -5.88
N LEU A 94 2.95 2.07 -6.64
CA LEU A 94 1.67 2.78 -6.72
C LEU A 94 0.89 2.29 -7.93
N PHE A 95 -0.26 1.67 -7.68
CA PHE A 95 -1.18 1.23 -8.72
C PHE A 95 -2.52 1.93 -8.50
N CYS A 96 -2.82 2.95 -9.31
CA CYS A 96 -3.95 3.85 -9.08
C CYS A 96 -5.29 3.11 -9.01
N THR A 97 -5.56 2.15 -9.89
CA THR A 97 -6.82 1.40 -9.87
C THR A 97 -6.91 0.46 -8.67
N PRO A 98 -5.92 -0.41 -8.38
CA PRO A 98 -5.91 -1.21 -7.15
C PRO A 98 -5.92 -0.42 -5.84
N ALA A 99 -5.46 0.84 -5.83
CA ALA A 99 -5.51 1.69 -4.64
C ALA A 99 -6.93 2.06 -4.20
N LEU A 100 -7.92 1.90 -5.09
CA LEU A 100 -9.34 2.11 -4.77
C LEU A 100 -9.96 0.93 -4.00
N LEU A 101 -9.31 -0.24 -3.98
CA LEU A 101 -9.84 -1.43 -3.34
C LEU A 101 -9.66 -1.35 -1.82
N ASN A 102 -10.76 -1.35 -1.08
CA ASN A 102 -10.73 -1.38 0.38
C ASN A 102 -10.32 -2.75 0.92
N HIS A 103 -10.03 -2.81 2.22
CA HIS A 103 -9.60 -4.04 2.87
C HIS A 103 -10.76 -4.96 3.30
N SER A 104 -10.58 -6.27 3.11
CA SER A 104 -11.27 -7.31 3.89
C SER A 104 -10.30 -8.36 4.41
N CYS A 105 -10.54 -8.85 5.64
CA CYS A 105 -9.81 -10.00 6.17
C CYS A 105 -10.21 -11.30 5.45
N ASN A 106 -11.31 -11.32 4.70
CA ASN A 106 -11.76 -12.38 3.79
C ASN A 106 -11.92 -11.80 2.35
N PRO A 107 -10.80 -11.50 1.66
CA PRO A 107 -10.84 -10.77 0.40
C PRO A 107 -11.58 -11.55 -0.70
N GLY A 108 -12.20 -10.81 -1.63
CA GLY A 108 -12.83 -11.39 -2.82
C GLY A 108 -11.84 -11.72 -3.94
N ILE A 109 -10.64 -11.13 -3.86
CA ILE A 109 -9.62 -11.15 -4.90
C ILE A 109 -8.25 -11.55 -4.35
N VAL A 110 -7.36 -11.95 -5.25
CA VAL A 110 -5.92 -12.09 -5.02
C VAL A 110 -5.16 -11.20 -6.00
N ARG A 111 -4.01 -10.69 -5.55
CA ARG A 111 -3.06 -9.94 -6.37
C ARG A 111 -1.80 -10.77 -6.59
N TYR A 112 -1.29 -10.76 -7.81
CA TYR A 112 0.03 -11.31 -8.14
C TYR A 112 0.65 -10.50 -9.29
N PHE A 113 1.95 -10.69 -9.52
CA PHE A 113 2.69 -9.92 -10.51
C PHE A 113 3.20 -10.80 -11.65
N VAL A 114 3.12 -10.25 -12.87
CA VAL A 114 3.78 -10.76 -14.06
C VAL A 114 4.70 -9.66 -14.57
N GLY A 115 5.99 -9.73 -14.21
CA GLY A 115 6.91 -8.61 -14.40
C GLY A 115 6.43 -7.38 -13.65
N THR A 116 6.22 -6.27 -14.36
CA THR A 116 5.71 -5.00 -13.81
C THR A 116 4.18 -4.90 -13.80
N THR A 117 3.46 -5.92 -14.29
CA THR A 117 2.00 -5.91 -14.39
C THR A 117 1.38 -6.55 -13.16
N MET A 118 0.57 -5.79 -12.41
CA MET A 118 -0.28 -6.35 -11.36
C MET A 118 -1.50 -7.02 -11.97
N VAL A 119 -1.73 -8.28 -11.63
CA VAL A 119 -2.94 -9.03 -11.98
C VAL A 119 -3.82 -9.16 -10.75
N VAL A 120 -5.06 -8.71 -10.86
CA VAL A 120 -6.11 -8.82 -9.84
C VAL A 120 -7.11 -9.86 -10.31
N ARG A 121 -7.33 -10.91 -9.51
CA ARG A 121 -8.20 -12.03 -9.88
C ARG A 121 -9.18 -12.36 -8.75
N ALA A 122 -10.46 -12.54 -9.08
CA ALA A 122 -11.44 -13.05 -8.13
C ALA A 122 -11.12 -14.49 -7.71
N ILE A 123 -11.19 -14.75 -6.41
CA ILE A 123 -10.93 -16.08 -5.79
C ILE A 123 -12.17 -16.67 -5.12
N ARG A 124 -13.27 -15.93 -5.12
CA ARG A 124 -14.62 -16.38 -4.75
C ARG A 124 -15.65 -15.68 -5.62
N THR A 125 -16.89 -16.15 -5.53
CA THR A 125 -18.02 -15.44 -6.16
C THR A 125 -18.15 -14.05 -5.52
N ILE A 126 -18.27 -13.02 -6.36
CA ILE A 126 -18.55 -11.63 -5.98
C ILE A 126 -19.89 -11.28 -6.60
N ARG A 127 -20.88 -10.93 -5.79
CA ARG A 127 -22.24 -10.63 -6.28
C ARG A 127 -22.31 -9.23 -6.87
N ALA A 128 -23.30 -9.00 -7.74
CA ALA A 128 -23.58 -7.65 -8.23
C ALA A 128 -23.89 -6.72 -7.04
N GLY A 129 -23.23 -5.56 -6.99
CA GLY A 129 -23.34 -4.60 -5.88
C GLY A 129 -22.49 -4.92 -4.65
N GLU A 130 -21.79 -6.06 -4.63
CA GLU A 130 -20.82 -6.37 -3.58
C GLU A 130 -19.52 -5.57 -3.81
N GLU A 131 -18.95 -5.03 -2.75
CA GLU A 131 -17.67 -4.35 -2.80
C GLU A 131 -16.53 -5.32 -3.10
N ILE A 132 -15.64 -4.93 -4.01
CA ILE A 132 -14.43 -5.70 -4.31
C ILE A 132 -13.37 -5.32 -3.29
N CYS A 133 -13.17 -6.19 -2.30
CA CYS A 133 -12.19 -5.97 -1.25
C CYS A 133 -10.91 -6.77 -1.47
N ASP A 134 -9.80 -6.12 -1.15
CA ASP A 134 -8.45 -6.61 -1.23
C ASP A 134 -7.88 -6.97 0.17
N ASN A 135 -6.75 -7.67 0.21
CA ASN A 135 -6.03 -7.92 1.45
C ASN A 135 -4.81 -7.00 1.61
N TYR A 136 -4.74 -6.33 2.77
CA TYR A 136 -3.72 -5.35 3.12
C TYR A 136 -2.58 -5.94 3.97
N GLY A 137 -2.52 -7.27 4.06
CA GLY A 137 -1.57 -8.04 4.87
C GLY A 137 -2.27 -9.07 5.76
N PRO A 138 -3.06 -8.64 6.77
CA PRO A 138 -3.66 -9.56 7.73
C PRO A 138 -4.89 -10.28 7.14
N ILE A 139 -4.90 -11.62 7.19
CA ILE A 139 -6.00 -12.49 6.74
C ILE A 139 -6.57 -13.29 7.92
N PHE A 140 -7.88 -13.55 7.92
CA PHE A 140 -8.52 -14.20 9.08
C PHE A 140 -8.06 -15.63 9.31
N THR A 141 -7.60 -16.32 8.25
CA THR A 141 -7.21 -17.72 8.30
C THR A 141 -5.93 -17.97 9.10
N THR A 142 -5.06 -16.98 9.26
CA THR A 142 -3.73 -17.15 9.87
C THR A 142 -3.43 -16.18 11.01
N GLU A 143 -4.25 -15.15 11.21
CA GLU A 143 -3.98 -14.11 12.20
C GLU A 143 -5.20 -13.80 13.07
N PRO A 144 -5.10 -13.79 14.42
CA PRO A 144 -6.23 -13.50 15.30
C PRO A 144 -6.80 -12.09 15.11
N LYS A 145 -8.12 -11.94 15.29
CA LYS A 145 -8.86 -10.68 15.06
C LYS A 145 -8.24 -9.46 15.74
N ALA A 146 -7.85 -9.59 17.01
CA ALA A 146 -7.24 -8.50 17.76
C ALA A 146 -5.96 -7.99 17.08
N GLU A 147 -5.13 -8.91 16.58
CA GLU A 147 -3.89 -8.58 15.89
C GLU A 147 -4.14 -7.98 14.51
N ARG A 148 -5.10 -8.53 13.75
CA ARG A 148 -5.52 -7.96 12.45
C ARG A 148 -5.97 -6.51 12.62
N LYS A 149 -6.88 -6.24 13.58
CA LYS A 149 -7.36 -4.88 13.88
C LYS A 149 -6.22 -3.96 14.31
N ARG A 150 -5.32 -4.43 15.18
CA ARG A 150 -4.16 -3.65 15.66
C ARG A 150 -3.27 -3.22 14.49
N LYS A 151 -2.88 -4.16 13.61
CA LYS A 151 -2.02 -3.89 12.45
C LYS A 151 -2.66 -2.89 11.48
N LEU A 152 -3.94 -3.08 11.17
CA LEU A 152 -4.67 -2.19 10.26
C LEU A 152 -4.83 -0.79 10.84
N ARG A 153 -5.16 -0.68 12.13
CA ARG A 153 -5.28 0.61 12.81
C ARG A 153 -3.95 1.37 12.83
N LEU A 154 -2.83 0.69 13.09
CA LEU A 154 -1.52 1.33 13.14
C LEU A 154 -1.03 1.77 11.74
N LYS A 155 -1.21 0.92 10.72
CA LYS A 155 -0.68 1.18 9.38
C LYS A 155 -1.61 2.06 8.53
N TYR A 156 -2.91 1.80 8.55
CA TYR A 156 -3.88 2.39 7.63
C TYR A 156 -4.93 3.29 8.31
N TRP A 157 -4.88 3.43 9.65
CA TRP A 157 -5.71 4.35 10.43
C TRP A 157 -7.22 4.13 10.30
N PHE A 158 -7.64 2.87 10.16
CA PHE A 158 -9.05 2.48 10.20
C PHE A 158 -9.26 1.24 11.08
N GLU A 159 -10.51 1.04 11.50
CA GLU A 159 -10.95 -0.18 12.14
C GLU A 159 -11.67 -1.10 11.13
N CYS A 160 -11.20 -2.33 10.97
CA CYS A 160 -11.80 -3.28 10.04
C CYS A 160 -13.16 -3.79 10.52
N GLY A 161 -14.20 -3.56 9.70
CA GLY A 161 -15.58 -4.02 9.91
C GLY A 161 -16.04 -5.14 8.97
N CYS A 162 -15.12 -5.83 8.28
CA CYS A 162 -15.47 -6.92 7.37
C CYS A 162 -16.20 -8.09 8.07
N GLU A 163 -16.84 -8.97 7.31
CA GLU A 163 -17.63 -10.09 7.82
C GLU A 163 -16.85 -10.99 8.78
N ALA A 164 -15.56 -11.23 8.50
CA ALA A 164 -14.71 -12.06 9.35
C ALA A 164 -14.38 -11.40 10.69
N CYS A 165 -14.29 -10.06 10.74
CA CYS A 165 -14.09 -9.32 11.98
C CYS A 165 -15.38 -9.18 12.78
N THR A 166 -16.49 -8.90 12.11
CA THR A 166 -17.81 -8.74 12.74
C THR A 166 -18.35 -10.07 13.26
N GLY A 167 -18.19 -11.15 12.50
CA GLY A 167 -18.62 -12.50 12.88
C GLY A 167 -17.63 -13.27 13.75
N ASP A 168 -16.52 -12.67 14.16
CA ASP A 168 -15.49 -13.29 15.00
C ASP A 168 -15.00 -14.65 14.47
N TRP A 169 -14.69 -14.70 13.17
CA TRP A 169 -14.37 -15.97 12.52
C TRP A 169 -13.10 -16.63 13.09
N PRO A 170 -13.11 -17.96 13.27
CA PRO A 170 -11.97 -18.71 13.79
C PRO A 170 -10.82 -18.75 12.79
N LEU A 171 -9.63 -19.07 13.28
CA LEU A 171 -8.47 -19.36 12.43
C LEU A 171 -8.71 -20.63 11.62
N LEU A 172 -7.97 -20.80 10.51
CA LEU A 172 -8.12 -21.98 9.66
C LEU A 172 -7.85 -23.28 10.42
N GLU A 173 -6.90 -23.27 11.36
CA GLU A 173 -6.56 -24.43 12.20
C GLU A 173 -7.65 -24.80 13.22
N GLU A 174 -8.54 -23.86 13.53
CA GLU A 174 -9.66 -24.03 14.46
C GLU A 174 -10.96 -24.45 13.74
N ILE A 175 -11.00 -24.31 12.41
CA ILE A 175 -12.16 -24.72 11.60
C ILE A 175 -12.19 -26.25 11.48
N ASN A 176 -13.36 -26.83 11.76
CA ASN A 176 -13.57 -28.26 11.57
C ASN A 176 -13.44 -28.61 10.07
N PRO A 177 -12.47 -29.45 9.68
CA PRO A 177 -12.21 -29.77 8.27
C PRO A 177 -13.36 -30.54 7.60
N LYS A 178 -14.34 -31.03 8.37
CA LYS A 178 -15.54 -31.72 7.89
C LYS A 178 -16.73 -30.80 7.60
N VAL A 179 -16.58 -29.48 7.79
CA VAL A 179 -17.65 -28.47 7.63
C VAL A 179 -17.56 -27.74 6.28
N LEU A 180 -16.64 -28.15 5.40
CA LEU A 180 -16.55 -27.65 4.01
C LEU A 180 -17.42 -28.44 3.04
#